data_AF-A0A2C6A058-F1
#
_entry.id   AF-A0A2C6A058-F1
#
_cell.length_a   1.000
_cell.length_b   1.000
_cell.length_c   1.000
_cell.angle_alpha   90.00
_cell.angle_beta   90.00
_cell.angle_gamma   90.00
#
_symmetry.space_group_name_H-M   'P 1'
#
loop_
_entity.id
_entity.type
_entity.pdbx_description
1 polymer ?
#
loop_
_entity_poly.entity_id
_entity_poly.type
_entity_poly.pdbx_seq_one_letter_code
_entity_poly.pdbx_strand_id
1 'polypeptide(L)'
;MSAAPIIPPGGTIVQTFKQSFTDVPIGADNAIATAPFLDAAESLTTIFDALGSVAFSPVKSDMTGNIKKVRDRLLAAPAESENVQDLCRNELKSKKHTATEGLLWLVRGLEFTCIALSQNIAKSSEELSDSFRAAYNDTLKAHHSFIVKPIFSAAMSACPYRKDFYAKLGSDEAKVQTDLREYLAALDKTVGILKAFLNSPEAKW
;
A
#
# COMPACT_ATOMS: atom_id res chain seq x y z
N MET A 1 -20.63 3.80 2.82
CA MET A 1 -19.52 4.74 2.59
C MET A 1 -18.81 4.92 3.92
N SER A 2 -17.51 4.65 4.00
CA SER A 2 -16.74 5.01 5.21
C SER A 2 -16.68 6.53 5.28
N ALA A 3 -16.90 7.13 6.45
CA ALA A 3 -16.66 8.54 6.65
C ALA A 3 -15.18 8.86 6.37
N ALA A 4 -14.89 10.02 5.79
CA ALA A 4 -13.51 10.48 5.64
C ALA A 4 -12.85 10.56 7.02
N PRO A 5 -11.55 10.22 7.15
CA PRO A 5 -10.86 10.30 8.44
C PRO A 5 -10.93 11.71 9.02
N ILE A 6 -11.25 11.83 10.31
CA ILE A 6 -11.25 13.11 11.00
C ILE A 6 -9.79 13.45 11.33
N ILE A 7 -9.23 14.39 10.57
CA ILE A 7 -7.87 14.88 10.80
C ILE A 7 -7.89 15.85 11.99
N PRO A 8 -7.05 15.65 13.03
CA PRO A 8 -6.99 16.57 14.16
C PRO A 8 -6.52 17.97 13.72
N PRO A 9 -6.91 19.05 14.43
CA PRO A 9 -6.44 20.39 14.12
C PRO A 9 -4.91 20.47 14.03
N GLY A 10 -4.38 21.02 12.93
CA GLY A 10 -2.93 21.10 12.67
C GLY A 10 -2.27 19.76 12.29
N GLY A 11 -3.06 18.69 12.19
CA GLY A 11 -2.59 17.36 11.81
C GLY A 11 -2.70 17.06 10.32
N THR A 12 -2.32 15.83 9.98
CA THR A 12 -2.34 15.31 8.61
C THR A 12 -2.96 13.92 8.55
N ILE A 13 -3.29 13.47 7.35
CA ILE A 13 -3.93 12.16 7.11
C ILE A 13 -3.15 11.00 7.75
N VAL A 14 -1.81 11.04 7.74
CA VAL A 14 -0.99 9.93 8.25
C VAL A 14 -1.13 9.77 9.76
N GLN A 15 -1.52 10.82 10.48
CA GLN A 15 -1.78 10.77 11.92
C GLN A 15 -3.16 10.16 12.25
N THR A 16 -4.02 9.97 11.24
CA THR A 16 -5.30 9.26 11.41
C THR A 16 -5.15 7.75 11.24
N PHE A 17 -3.98 7.28 10.78
CA PHE A 17 -3.73 5.87 10.55
C PHE A 17 -3.69 5.11 11.87
N LYS A 18 -4.33 3.94 11.88
CA LYS A 18 -4.27 3.02 13.03
C LYS A 18 -2.83 2.59 13.30
N GLN A 19 -2.05 2.42 12.23
CA GLN A 19 -0.64 2.09 12.26
C GLN A 19 0.06 2.77 11.08
N SER A 20 1.25 3.35 11.32
CA SER A 20 2.11 3.93 10.29
C SER A 20 3.19 2.94 9.83
N PHE A 21 3.62 3.02 8.57
CA PHE A 21 4.81 2.27 8.11
C PHE A 21 6.10 2.72 8.81
N THR A 22 6.15 3.95 9.35
CA THR A 22 7.28 4.42 10.18
C THR A 22 7.43 3.60 11.47
N ASP A 23 6.34 2.99 11.93
CA ASP A 23 6.26 2.30 13.21
C ASP A 23 6.16 0.77 13.04
N VAL A 24 6.28 0.26 11.81
CA VAL A 24 6.30 -1.19 11.56
C VAL A 24 7.66 -1.76 12.00
N PRO A 25 7.70 -2.67 12.99
CA PRO A 25 8.96 -3.25 13.44
C PRO A 25 9.62 -4.07 12.34
N ILE A 26 10.91 -3.81 12.12
CA ILE A 26 11.79 -4.58 11.25
C ILE A 26 12.89 -5.15 12.15
N GLY A 27 12.84 -6.47 12.37
CA GLY A 27 13.79 -7.19 13.21
C GLY A 27 15.09 -7.53 12.49
N ALA A 28 15.86 -8.45 13.09
CA ALA A 28 17.04 -9.04 12.45
C ALA A 28 16.67 -9.65 11.09
N ASP A 29 17.63 -9.67 10.16
CA ASP A 29 17.46 -10.20 8.80
C ASP A 29 16.28 -9.57 8.03
N ASN A 30 15.93 -8.33 8.37
CA ASN A 30 14.79 -7.60 7.84
C ASN A 30 13.43 -8.26 8.08
N ALA A 31 13.27 -9.07 9.13
CA ALA A 31 11.99 -9.70 9.47
C ALA A 31 10.91 -8.65 9.79
N ILE A 32 9.86 -8.56 8.98
CA ILE A 32 8.80 -7.55 9.13
C ILE A 32 7.66 -8.12 9.97
N ALA A 33 7.34 -7.50 11.11
CA ALA A 33 6.27 -7.96 11.98
C ALA A 33 4.91 -7.95 11.26
N THR A 34 4.22 -9.09 11.22
CA THR A 34 3.05 -9.30 10.35
C THR A 34 1.87 -8.41 10.72
N ALA A 35 1.46 -8.41 12.00
CA ALA A 35 0.28 -7.65 12.42
C ALA A 35 0.45 -6.13 12.21
N PRO A 36 1.56 -5.50 12.65
CA PRO A 36 1.83 -4.09 12.35
C PRO A 36 1.86 -3.78 10.85
N PHE A 37 2.48 -4.65 10.04
CA PHE A 37 2.51 -4.47 8.58
C PHE A 37 1.11 -4.47 7.97
N LEU A 38 0.26 -5.43 8.34
CA LEU A 38 -1.11 -5.52 7.81
C LEU A 38 -1.98 -4.34 8.24
N ASP A 39 -1.83 -3.88 9.48
CA ASP A 39 -2.55 -2.71 9.98
C ASP A 39 -2.09 -1.40 9.30
N ALA A 40 -0.79 -1.28 8.98
CA ALA A 40 -0.25 -0.16 8.22
C ALA A 40 -0.74 -0.18 6.76
N ALA A 41 -0.71 -1.36 6.12
CA ALA A 41 -1.22 -1.54 4.76
C ALA A 41 -2.71 -1.23 4.66
N GLU A 42 -3.51 -1.66 5.65
CA GLU A 42 -4.94 -1.34 5.73
C GLU A 42 -5.18 0.15 5.94
N SER A 43 -4.41 0.80 6.82
CA SER A 43 -4.50 2.23 7.06
C SER A 43 -4.22 3.04 5.77
N LEU A 44 -3.22 2.64 4.98
CA LEU A 44 -2.91 3.27 3.70
C LEU A 44 -4.10 3.23 2.74
N THR A 45 -4.93 2.18 2.77
CA THR A 45 -6.09 2.09 1.85
C THR A 45 -7.11 3.21 2.04
N THR A 46 -7.08 3.94 3.16
CA THR A 46 -7.93 5.11 3.39
C THR A 46 -7.54 6.29 2.51
N ILE A 47 -6.30 6.35 1.98
CA ILE A 47 -5.87 7.40 1.06
C ILE A 47 -6.67 7.38 -0.26
N PHE A 48 -7.18 6.21 -0.65
CA PHE A 48 -8.02 6.06 -1.84
C PHE A 48 -9.38 6.75 -1.69
N ASP A 49 -9.86 6.95 -0.46
CA ASP A 49 -11.07 7.72 -0.22
C ASP A 49 -10.84 9.21 -0.54
N ALA A 50 -9.63 9.72 -0.30
CA ALA A 50 -9.23 11.08 -0.68
C ALA A 50 -9.00 11.25 -2.20
N LEU A 51 -8.50 10.19 -2.87
CA LEU A 51 -8.31 10.12 -4.33
C LEU A 51 -9.60 9.94 -5.13
N GLY A 52 -10.74 9.68 -4.48
CA GLY A 52 -12.02 9.48 -5.16
C GLY A 52 -12.58 8.09 -4.88
N SER A 53 -13.35 8.00 -3.79
CA SER A 53 -13.87 6.76 -3.22
C SER A 53 -14.53 5.80 -4.22
N VAL A 54 -15.26 6.30 -5.21
CA VAL A 54 -15.90 5.46 -6.25
C VAL A 54 -14.88 4.96 -7.27
N ALA A 55 -14.07 5.86 -7.83
CA ALA A 55 -13.12 5.56 -8.89
C ALA A 55 -12.00 4.60 -8.42
N PHE A 56 -11.54 4.76 -7.19
CA PHE A 56 -10.48 3.94 -6.61
C PHE A 56 -11.01 2.73 -5.82
N SER A 57 -12.32 2.50 -5.79
CA SER A 57 -12.90 1.31 -5.13
C SER A 57 -12.31 -0.02 -5.61
N PRO A 58 -11.98 -0.23 -6.91
CA PRO A 58 -11.37 -1.49 -7.34
C PRO A 58 -9.96 -1.67 -6.77
N VAL A 59 -9.16 -0.60 -6.71
CA VAL A 59 -7.80 -0.60 -6.16
C VAL A 59 -7.83 -0.91 -4.66
N LYS A 60 -8.71 -0.20 -3.93
CA LYS A 60 -8.94 -0.43 -2.51
C LYS A 60 -9.42 -1.85 -2.22
N SER A 61 -10.35 -2.37 -3.03
CA SER A 61 -10.88 -3.73 -2.86
C SER A 61 -9.82 -4.80 -3.10
N ASP A 62 -8.96 -4.63 -4.11
CA ASP A 62 -7.85 -5.55 -4.36
C ASP A 62 -6.89 -5.60 -3.17
N MET A 63 -6.44 -4.43 -2.70
CA MET A 63 -5.51 -4.34 -1.56
C MET A 63 -6.10 -4.92 -0.27
N THR A 64 -7.34 -4.55 0.08
CA THR A 64 -8.02 -5.08 1.28
C THR A 64 -8.29 -6.58 1.20
N GLY A 65 -8.63 -7.10 0.01
CA GLY A 65 -8.75 -8.54 -0.22
C GLY A 65 -7.42 -9.29 -0.01
N ASN A 66 -6.32 -8.73 -0.49
CA ASN A 66 -4.98 -9.32 -0.32
C ASN A 66 -4.48 -9.21 1.13
N ILE A 67 -4.75 -8.11 1.82
CA ILE A 67 -4.52 -7.97 3.28
C ILE A 67 -5.27 -9.07 4.02
N LYS A 68 -6.54 -9.31 3.68
CA LYS A 68 -7.35 -10.35 4.30
C LYS A 68 -6.73 -11.74 4.14
N LYS A 69 -6.24 -12.11 2.96
CA LYS A 69 -5.59 -13.41 2.73
C LYS A 69 -4.40 -13.63 3.67
N VAL A 70 -3.54 -12.62 3.82
CA VAL A 70 -2.37 -12.70 4.71
C VAL A 70 -2.81 -12.73 6.18
N ARG A 71 -3.80 -11.91 6.54
CA ARG A 71 -4.37 -11.87 7.89
C ARG A 71 -5.03 -13.19 8.29
N ASP A 72 -5.75 -13.84 7.38
CA ASP A 72 -6.37 -15.13 7.63
C ASP A 72 -5.30 -16.21 7.94
N ARG A 73 -4.15 -16.20 7.24
CA ARG A 73 -3.04 -17.10 7.56
C ARG A 73 -2.42 -16.80 8.92
N LEU A 74 -2.20 -15.52 9.24
CA LEU A 74 -1.73 -15.10 10.57
C LEU A 74 -2.64 -15.63 11.68
N LEU A 75 -3.95 -15.46 11.54
CA LEU A 75 -4.91 -15.91 12.55
C LEU A 75 -5.00 -17.44 12.66
N ALA A 76 -4.82 -18.15 11.55
CA ALA A 76 -4.85 -19.61 11.53
C ALA A 76 -3.58 -20.26 12.12
N ALA A 77 -2.43 -19.58 12.08
CA ALA A 77 -1.16 -20.09 12.57
C ALA A 77 -0.26 -18.98 13.15
N PRO A 78 -0.64 -18.36 14.29
CA PRO A 78 0.00 -17.14 14.79
C PRO A 78 1.48 -17.32 15.13
N ALA A 79 1.85 -18.42 15.80
CA ALA A 79 3.23 -18.72 16.15
C ALA A 79 4.13 -18.99 14.93
N GLU A 80 3.55 -19.35 13.79
CA GLU A 80 4.28 -19.56 12.52
C GLU A 80 4.29 -18.31 11.63
N SER A 81 3.67 -17.23 12.08
CA SER A 81 3.31 -16.08 11.25
C SER A 81 3.65 -14.74 11.90
N GLU A 82 4.54 -14.73 12.89
CA GLU A 82 4.91 -13.51 13.63
C GLU A 82 5.54 -12.43 12.74
N ASN A 83 6.33 -12.86 11.74
CA ASN A 83 6.82 -12.01 10.67
C ASN A 83 6.38 -12.51 9.28
N VAL A 84 6.33 -11.58 8.33
CA VAL A 84 5.77 -11.80 6.99
C VAL A 84 6.55 -12.87 6.22
N GLN A 85 7.88 -12.88 6.34
CA GLN A 85 8.72 -13.85 5.64
C GLN A 85 8.49 -15.27 6.16
N ASP A 86 8.48 -15.47 7.48
CA ASP A 86 8.21 -16.78 8.07
C ASP A 86 6.77 -17.25 7.83
N LEU A 87 5.80 -16.34 7.84
CA LEU A 87 4.42 -16.62 7.43
C LEU A 87 4.41 -17.31 6.06
N CYS A 88 5.08 -16.72 5.08
CA CYS A 88 5.19 -17.26 3.72
C CYS A 88 5.95 -18.59 3.70
N ARG A 89 7.14 -18.67 4.30
CA ARG A 89 7.94 -19.91 4.34
C ARG A 89 7.14 -21.07 4.93
N ASN A 90 6.42 -20.83 6.02
CA ASN A 90 5.66 -21.86 6.72
C ASN A 90 4.38 -22.22 5.97
N GLU A 91 3.71 -21.26 5.32
CA GLU A 91 2.59 -21.55 4.41
C GLU A 91 3.03 -22.46 3.25
N LEU A 92 4.13 -22.11 2.58
CA LEU A 92 4.63 -22.85 1.41
C LEU A 92 5.05 -24.29 1.75
N LYS A 93 5.64 -24.53 2.94
CA LYS A 93 5.92 -25.89 3.44
C LYS A 93 4.65 -26.75 3.52
N SER A 94 3.48 -26.15 3.75
CA SER A 94 2.18 -26.83 3.77
C SER A 94 1.57 -27.05 2.38
N LYS A 95 2.30 -26.71 1.30
CA LYS A 95 1.85 -26.76 -0.11
C LYS A 95 0.66 -25.84 -0.40
N LYS A 96 0.49 -24.78 0.40
CA LYS A 96 -0.48 -23.70 0.18
C LYS A 96 0.28 -22.42 -0.16
N HIS A 97 -0.36 -21.50 -0.85
CA HIS A 97 0.25 -20.24 -1.29
C HIS A 97 -0.75 -19.08 -1.32
N THR A 98 -1.90 -19.18 -0.65
CA THR A 98 -2.96 -18.18 -0.71
C THR A 98 -2.52 -16.85 -0.09
N ALA A 99 -1.84 -16.90 1.06
CA ALA A 99 -1.30 -15.72 1.71
C ALA A 99 -0.03 -15.22 1.01
N THR A 100 0.83 -16.11 0.53
CA THR A 100 2.04 -15.74 -0.22
C THR A 100 1.70 -15.06 -1.54
N GLU A 101 0.70 -15.56 -2.28
CA GLU A 101 0.16 -14.88 -3.46
C GLU A 101 -0.53 -13.56 -3.08
N GLY A 102 -1.30 -13.54 -1.99
CA GLY A 102 -1.88 -12.31 -1.45
C GLY A 102 -0.82 -11.24 -1.15
N LEU A 103 0.28 -11.62 -0.52
CA LEU A 103 1.40 -10.74 -0.22
C LEU A 103 2.04 -10.21 -1.51
N LEU A 104 2.24 -11.07 -2.52
CA LEU A 104 2.79 -10.65 -3.82
C LEU A 104 1.96 -9.52 -4.45
N TRP A 105 0.64 -9.68 -4.51
CA TRP A 105 -0.25 -8.66 -5.07
C TRP A 105 -0.33 -7.43 -4.18
N LEU A 106 -0.37 -7.60 -2.85
CA LEU A 106 -0.35 -6.48 -1.90
C LEU A 106 0.90 -5.63 -2.08
N VAL A 107 2.09 -6.25 -2.15
CA VAL A 107 3.37 -5.54 -2.32
C VAL A 107 3.40 -4.76 -3.64
N ARG A 108 2.85 -5.31 -4.74
CA ARG A 108 2.72 -4.57 -6.00
C ARG A 108 1.79 -3.35 -5.88
N GLY A 109 0.67 -3.49 -5.16
CA GLY A 109 -0.26 -2.38 -4.91
C GLY A 109 0.34 -1.30 -3.99
N LEU A 110 1.11 -1.71 -2.97
CA LEU A 110 1.87 -0.82 -2.10
C LEU A 110 2.95 -0.07 -2.88
N GLU A 111 3.71 -0.76 -3.73
CA GLU A 111 4.72 -0.16 -4.60
C GLU A 111 4.12 0.87 -5.55
N PHE A 112 3.04 0.50 -6.24
CA PHE A 112 2.28 1.40 -7.11
C PHE A 112 1.91 2.71 -6.38
N THR A 113 1.36 2.59 -5.18
CA THR A 113 0.94 3.72 -4.36
C THR A 113 2.13 4.56 -3.91
N CYS A 114 3.22 3.91 -3.49
CA CYS A 114 4.45 4.54 -3.05
C CYS A 114 5.08 5.39 -4.16
N ILE A 115 5.25 4.81 -5.36
CA ILE A 115 5.85 5.48 -6.51
C ILE A 115 4.97 6.65 -6.96
N ALA A 116 3.66 6.44 -7.09
CA ALA A 116 2.74 7.47 -7.55
C ALA A 116 2.76 8.72 -6.65
N LEU A 117 2.67 8.52 -5.33
CA LEU A 117 2.66 9.61 -4.36
C LEU A 117 4.03 10.27 -4.23
N SER A 118 5.11 9.48 -4.20
CA SER A 118 6.49 10.02 -4.12
C SER A 118 6.82 10.88 -5.33
N GLN A 119 6.46 10.43 -6.53
CA GLN A 119 6.64 11.19 -7.76
C GLN A 119 5.84 12.50 -7.74
N ASN A 120 4.56 12.42 -7.36
CA ASN A 120 3.70 13.61 -7.30
C ASN A 120 4.25 14.62 -6.29
N ILE A 121 4.68 14.19 -5.11
CA ILE A 121 5.30 15.06 -4.11
C ILE A 121 6.62 15.67 -4.60
N ALA A 122 7.43 14.95 -5.37
CA ALA A 122 8.70 15.46 -5.91
C ALA A 122 8.50 16.47 -7.05
N LYS A 123 7.40 16.39 -7.80
CA LYS A 123 7.09 17.24 -8.94
C LYS A 123 5.82 18.05 -8.68
N SER A 124 5.94 19.22 -8.06
CA SER A 124 4.79 20.04 -7.64
C SER A 124 3.87 20.48 -8.79
N SER A 125 4.38 20.53 -10.03
CA SER A 125 3.60 20.87 -11.23
C SER A 125 2.92 19.67 -11.90
N GLU A 126 3.16 18.44 -11.44
CA GLU A 126 2.58 17.23 -12.05
C GLU A 126 1.21 16.91 -11.42
N GLU A 127 0.22 16.65 -12.26
CA GLU A 127 -1.11 16.24 -11.82
C GLU A 127 -1.12 14.79 -11.35
N LEU A 128 -2.00 14.48 -10.39
CA LEU A 128 -2.08 13.13 -9.81
C LEU A 128 -2.35 12.06 -10.86
N SER A 129 -3.19 12.35 -11.85
CA SER A 129 -3.50 11.39 -12.91
C SER A 129 -2.25 10.96 -13.68
N ASP A 130 -1.27 11.84 -13.84
CA ASP A 130 -0.04 11.55 -14.59
C ASP A 130 0.95 10.75 -13.75
N SER A 131 1.15 11.13 -12.47
CA SER A 131 2.00 10.37 -11.54
C SER A 131 1.46 8.95 -11.33
N PHE A 132 0.15 8.79 -11.17
CA PHE A 132 -0.48 7.47 -11.01
C PHE A 132 -0.39 6.63 -12.29
N ARG A 133 -0.62 7.22 -13.48
CA ARG A 133 -0.43 6.51 -14.76
C ARG A 133 1.00 6.02 -14.95
N ALA A 134 1.98 6.86 -14.64
CA ALA A 134 3.39 6.48 -14.70
C ALA A 134 3.69 5.31 -13.76
N ALA A 135 3.33 5.44 -12.48
CA ALA A 135 3.51 4.37 -11.50
C ALA A 135 2.82 3.06 -11.91
N TYR A 136 1.62 3.13 -12.48
CA TYR A 136 0.90 1.94 -12.96
C TYR A 136 1.64 1.22 -14.09
N ASN A 137 2.19 1.98 -15.05
CA ASN A 137 2.98 1.41 -16.14
C ASN A 137 4.20 0.66 -15.61
N ASP A 138 4.84 1.18 -14.58
CA ASP A 138 6.09 0.65 -14.03
C ASP A 138 5.88 -0.51 -13.04
N THR A 139 4.65 -0.74 -12.59
CA THR A 139 4.32 -1.73 -11.55
C THR A 139 3.27 -2.74 -12.00
N LEU A 140 1.98 -2.42 -11.82
CA LEU A 140 0.86 -3.35 -11.94
C LEU A 140 0.51 -3.72 -13.38
N LYS A 141 0.76 -2.82 -14.35
CA LYS A 141 0.31 -3.00 -15.74
C LYS A 141 0.84 -4.28 -16.39
N ALA A 142 2.07 -4.66 -16.10
CA ALA A 142 2.67 -5.89 -16.63
C ALA A 142 1.96 -7.16 -16.14
N HIS A 143 1.28 -7.09 -15.00
CA HIS A 143 0.63 -8.22 -14.33
C HIS A 143 -0.88 -8.27 -14.55
N HIS A 144 -1.51 -7.16 -14.95
CA HIS A 144 -2.94 -7.10 -15.20
C HIS A 144 -3.34 -7.65 -16.59
N SER A 145 -4.46 -8.39 -16.61
CA SER A 145 -5.07 -8.87 -17.85
C SER A 145 -5.65 -7.72 -18.69
N PHE A 146 -5.99 -8.01 -19.95
CA PHE A 146 -6.64 -7.04 -20.84
C PHE A 146 -8.02 -6.57 -20.31
N ILE A 147 -8.64 -7.31 -19.38
CA ILE A 147 -9.91 -6.96 -18.73
C ILE A 147 -9.67 -6.03 -17.53
N VAL A 148 -8.60 -6.24 -16.77
CA VAL A 148 -8.30 -5.44 -15.57
C VAL A 148 -7.65 -4.10 -15.92
N LYS A 149 -6.83 -4.07 -17.00
CA LYS A 149 -6.13 -2.85 -17.44
C LYS A 149 -7.05 -1.62 -17.63
N PRO A 150 -8.19 -1.71 -18.33
CA PRO A 150 -9.12 -0.59 -18.48
C PRO A 150 -9.67 -0.06 -17.15
N ILE A 151 -9.93 -0.92 -16.17
CA ILE A 151 -10.50 -0.53 -14.87
C ILE A 151 -9.53 0.40 -14.14
N PHE A 152 -8.26 0.02 -14.04
CA PHE A 152 -7.22 0.84 -13.41
C PHE A 152 -6.96 2.12 -14.23
N SER A 153 -6.98 2.04 -15.56
CA SER A 153 -6.83 3.22 -16.43
C SER A 153 -7.93 4.25 -16.19
N ALA A 154 -9.17 3.81 -16.00
CA ALA A 154 -10.29 4.68 -15.66
C ALA A 154 -10.12 5.29 -14.27
N ALA A 155 -9.72 4.49 -13.27
CA ALA A 155 -9.48 4.97 -11.90
C ALA A 155 -8.46 6.12 -11.86
N MET A 156 -7.30 5.96 -12.52
CA MET A 156 -6.26 6.99 -12.57
C MET A 156 -6.70 8.24 -13.33
N SER A 157 -7.54 8.06 -14.36
CA SER A 157 -8.09 9.20 -15.11
C SER A 157 -9.11 10.01 -14.30
N ALA A 158 -9.65 9.41 -13.25
CA ALA A 158 -10.56 10.04 -12.30
C ALA A 158 -9.87 10.52 -11.02
N CYS A 159 -8.52 10.55 -10.98
CA CYS A 159 -7.80 11.27 -9.93
C CYS A 159 -8.30 12.73 -9.83
N PRO A 160 -8.49 13.27 -8.61
CA PRO A 160 -8.79 14.68 -8.43
C PRO A 160 -7.62 15.55 -8.90
N TYR A 161 -7.88 16.84 -9.07
CA TYR A 161 -6.79 17.81 -9.19
C TYR A 161 -5.87 17.71 -7.98
N ARG A 162 -4.57 17.84 -8.23
CA ARG A 162 -3.52 17.80 -7.21
C ARG A 162 -3.87 18.64 -5.97
N LYS A 163 -4.26 19.90 -6.18
CA LYS A 163 -4.59 20.84 -5.11
C LYS A 163 -5.72 20.33 -4.20
N ASP A 164 -6.75 19.71 -4.80
CA ASP A 164 -7.95 19.26 -4.08
C ASP A 164 -7.66 17.98 -3.30
N PHE A 165 -6.71 17.17 -3.76
CA PHE A 165 -6.23 16.02 -3.01
C PHE A 165 -5.46 16.44 -1.76
N TYR A 166 -4.42 17.27 -1.90
CA TYR A 166 -3.60 17.67 -0.74
C TYR A 166 -4.41 18.45 0.31
N ALA A 167 -5.38 19.26 -0.12
CA ALA A 167 -6.31 19.94 0.80
C ALA A 167 -7.17 18.97 1.64
N LYS A 168 -7.41 17.74 1.18
CA LYS A 168 -8.09 16.69 1.97
C LYS A 168 -7.17 15.98 2.95
N LEU A 169 -5.85 16.12 2.80
CA LEU A 169 -4.87 15.40 3.63
C LEU A 169 -4.40 16.21 4.83
N GLY A 170 -4.78 17.49 4.94
CA GLY A 170 -4.46 18.38 6.04
C GLY A 170 -4.60 19.84 5.61
N SER A 171 -4.70 20.75 6.59
CA SER A 171 -4.87 22.18 6.32
C SER A 171 -3.56 22.90 5.94
N ASP A 172 -2.41 22.34 6.32
CA ASP A 172 -1.07 22.85 5.99
C ASP A 172 -0.42 21.92 4.97
N GLU A 173 -0.37 22.34 3.71
CA GLU A 173 0.20 21.53 2.63
C GLU A 173 1.69 21.24 2.84
N ALA A 174 2.47 22.17 3.39
CA ALA A 174 3.90 21.96 3.62
C ALA A 174 4.13 20.87 4.68
N LYS A 175 3.31 20.88 5.73
CA LYS A 175 3.30 19.82 6.73
C LYS A 175 2.84 18.48 6.14
N VAL A 176 1.76 18.47 5.36
CA VAL A 176 1.28 17.26 4.65
C VAL A 176 2.39 16.65 3.80
N GLN A 177 3.08 17.46 3.00
CA GLN A 177 4.16 16.96 2.16
C GLN A 177 5.33 16.43 2.99
N THR A 178 5.68 17.09 4.08
CA THR A 178 6.76 16.66 4.98
C THR A 178 6.44 15.30 5.61
N ASP A 179 5.26 15.18 6.24
CA ASP A 179 4.81 13.95 6.89
C ASP A 179 4.67 12.79 5.87
N LEU A 180 4.15 13.08 4.67
CA LEU A 180 4.06 12.08 3.61
C LEU A 180 5.43 11.62 3.09
N ARG A 181 6.43 12.51 2.97
CA ARG A 181 7.78 12.11 2.55
C ARG A 181 8.40 11.12 3.54
N GLU A 182 8.26 11.38 4.83
CA GLU A 182 8.73 10.48 5.89
C GLU A 182 8.01 9.13 5.83
N TYR A 183 6.68 9.16 5.75
CA TYR A 183 5.85 7.96 5.63
C TYR A 183 6.22 7.12 4.39
N LEU A 184 6.36 7.77 3.23
CA LEU A 184 6.67 7.10 1.97
C LEU A 184 8.08 6.51 1.95
N ALA A 185 9.06 7.14 2.61
CA ALA A 185 10.39 6.56 2.76
C ALA A 185 10.36 5.25 3.58
N ALA A 186 9.55 5.20 4.65
CA ALA A 186 9.36 3.97 5.42
C ALA A 186 8.59 2.89 4.65
N LEU A 187 7.56 3.29 3.89
CA LEU A 187 6.84 2.40 2.98
C LEU A 187 7.77 1.82 1.91
N ASP A 188 8.58 2.65 1.25
CA ASP A 188 9.53 2.24 0.22
C ASP A 188 10.54 1.23 0.75
N LYS A 189 11.10 1.48 1.94
CA LYS A 189 11.99 0.53 2.62
C LYS A 189 11.30 -0.83 2.85
N THR A 190 10.07 -0.81 3.36
CA THR A 190 9.30 -2.04 3.65
C THR A 190 8.99 -2.80 2.36
N VAL A 191 8.55 -2.10 1.31
CA VAL A 191 8.30 -2.65 -0.03
C VAL A 191 9.59 -3.25 -0.61
N GLY A 192 10.72 -2.55 -0.52
CA GLY A 192 12.01 -3.03 -1.00
C GLY A 192 12.43 -4.36 -0.36
N ILE A 193 12.29 -4.47 0.96
CA ILE A 193 12.57 -5.72 1.70
C ILE A 193 11.66 -6.86 1.22
N LEU A 194 10.35 -6.63 1.16
CA LEU A 194 9.39 -7.67 0.79
C LEU A 194 9.50 -8.07 -0.68
N LYS A 195 9.80 -7.13 -1.57
CA LYS A 195 10.10 -7.41 -2.98
C LYS A 195 11.33 -8.29 -3.13
N ALA A 196 12.40 -8.00 -2.41
CA ALA A 196 13.61 -8.82 -2.42
C ALA A 196 13.29 -10.25 -1.95
N PHE A 197 12.55 -10.40 -0.85
CA PHE A 197 12.08 -11.70 -0.36
C PHE A 197 11.20 -12.44 -1.38
N LEU A 198 10.16 -11.79 -1.92
CA LEU A 198 9.24 -12.37 -2.90
C LEU A 198 9.93 -12.78 -4.21
N ASN A 199 11.07 -12.18 -4.54
CA ASN A 199 11.89 -12.54 -5.69
C ASN A 199 12.89 -13.66 -5.40
N SER A 200 13.16 -13.96 -4.14
CA SER A 200 14.03 -15.07 -3.74
C SER A 200 13.37 -16.44 -4.01
N PRO A 201 14.16 -17.53 -4.08
CA PRO A 201 13.62 -18.88 -4.16
C PRO A 201 12.73 -19.29 -2.98
N GLU A 202 12.90 -18.65 -1.81
CA GLU A 202 12.17 -18.99 -0.57
C GLU A 202 10.67 -18.70 -0.68
N ALA A 203 10.27 -17.81 -1.57
CA ALA A 203 8.89 -17.35 -1.74
C ALA A 203 8.25 -17.83 -3.06
N LYS A 204 8.85 -18.79 -3.75
CA LYS A 204 8.33 -19.34 -5.01
C LYS A 204 7.49 -20.60 -4.78
N TRP A 205 6.43 -20.76 -5.57
CA TRP A 205 5.52 -21.90 -5.56
C TRP A 205 5.16 -22.33 -6.98
#